data_AF-A0A1C0U0Q8-F1
#
_entry.id   AF-A0A1C0U0Q8-F1
#
_cell.length_a   1.000
_cell.length_b   1.000
_cell.length_c   1.000
_cell.angle_alpha   90.00
_cell.angle_beta   90.00
_cell.angle_gamma   90.00
#
_symmetry.space_group_name_H-M   'P 1'
#
loop_
_entity.id
_entity.type
_entity.pdbx_description
1 polymer ?
#
loop_
_entity_poly.entity_id
_entity_poly.type
_entity_poly.pdbx_seq_one_letter_code
_entity_poly.pdbx_strand_id
1 'polypeptide(L)'
;MNALILEFAKSFTKGRLSAEVFVEAYMEMWRIERDNNNILKYEGKLSECLSSIFCLADLYNSDPDDREEYELDNEQLCEKVSQLINQLVNS
;
A
#
# COMPACT_ATOMS: atom_id res chain seq x y z
N MET A 1 -16.40 0.91 8.50
CA MET A 1 -15.37 1.92 8.80
C MET A 1 -14.58 2.13 7.52
N ASN A 2 -14.55 3.33 6.93
CA ASN A 2 -13.80 3.57 5.69
C ASN A 2 -12.46 4.20 6.06
N ALA A 3 -11.37 3.45 5.93
CA ALA A 3 -10.04 3.95 6.22
C ALA A 3 -9.58 4.79 5.02
N LEU A 4 -9.29 6.07 5.24
CA LEU A 4 -8.85 7.00 4.19
C LEU A 4 -7.62 6.47 3.43
N ILE A 5 -6.74 5.76 4.13
CA ILE A 5 -5.57 5.05 3.57
C ILE A 5 -5.95 3.93 2.58
N LEU A 6 -7.09 3.23 2.77
CA LEU A 6 -7.56 2.23 1.82
C LEU A 6 -8.08 2.87 0.53
N GLU A 7 -8.81 3.99 0.62
CA GLU A 7 -9.28 4.73 -0.56
C GLU A 7 -8.13 5.37 -1.34
N PHE A 8 -7.07 5.76 -0.63
CA PHE A 8 -5.82 6.20 -1.24
C PHE A 8 -5.17 5.07 -2.05
N ALA A 9 -5.03 3.88 -1.47
CA ALA A 9 -4.51 2.70 -2.18
C ALA A 9 -5.37 2.30 -3.39
N LYS A 10 -6.70 2.35 -3.27
CA LYS A 10 -7.61 2.13 -4.41
C LYS A 10 -7.47 3.18 -5.51
N SER A 11 -7.02 4.40 -5.18
CA SER A 11 -6.80 5.44 -6.18
C SER A 11 -5.51 5.18 -6.96
N PHE A 12 -4.46 4.70 -6.29
CA PHE A 12 -3.24 4.23 -6.93
C PHE A 12 -3.52 3.09 -7.92
N THR A 13 -4.27 2.05 -7.53
CA THR A 13 -4.59 0.92 -8.42
C THR A 13 -5.47 1.29 -9.63
N LYS A 14 -6.06 2.48 -9.61
CA LYS A 14 -6.81 3.06 -10.74
C LYS A 14 -5.94 3.96 -11.63
N GLY A 15 -4.63 3.98 -11.42
CA GLY A 15 -3.68 4.79 -12.19
C GLY A 15 -3.79 6.30 -11.92
N ARG A 16 -4.33 6.72 -10.77
CA ARG A 16 -4.49 8.15 -10.45
C ARG A 16 -3.22 8.79 -9.89
N LEU A 17 -2.23 7.98 -9.53
CA LEU A 17 -0.98 8.37 -8.87
C LEU A 17 0.16 7.56 -9.49
N SER A 18 1.37 8.11 -9.52
CA SER A 18 2.57 7.32 -9.78
C SER A 18 2.90 6.43 -8.58
N ALA A 19 3.71 5.39 -8.80
CA ALA A 19 4.18 4.50 -7.74
C ALA A 19 5.01 5.27 -6.68
N GLU A 20 5.93 6.14 -7.11
CA GLU A 20 6.73 6.99 -6.21
C GLU A 20 5.85 7.82 -5.26
N VAL A 21 4.89 8.57 -5.83
CA VAL A 21 3.96 9.40 -5.03
C VAL A 21 3.11 8.55 -4.11
N PHE A 22 2.67 7.38 -4.57
CA PHE A 22 1.90 6.45 -3.75
C PHE A 22 2.72 5.94 -2.57
N VAL A 23 3.95 5.47 -2.79
CA VAL A 23 4.82 4.90 -1.74
C VAL A 23 5.10 5.92 -0.65
N GLU A 24 5.59 7.11 -1.03
CA GLU A 24 5.93 8.17 -0.08
C GLU A 24 4.72 8.54 0.79
N ALA A 25 3.59 8.84 0.16
CA ALA A 25 2.38 9.27 0.87
C ALA A 25 1.75 8.13 1.67
N TYR A 26 1.73 6.89 1.14
CA TYR A 26 1.14 5.74 1.83
C TYR A 26 1.93 5.41 3.11
N MET A 27 3.27 5.40 3.04
CA MET A 27 4.11 5.13 4.21
C MET A 27 3.89 6.18 5.31
N GLU A 28 3.81 7.46 4.95
CA GLU A 28 3.57 8.52 5.91
C GLU A 28 2.18 8.42 6.54
N MET A 29 1.15 8.22 5.74
CA MET A 29 -0.22 8.00 6.23
C MET A 29 -0.30 6.79 7.17
N TRP A 30 0.36 5.68 6.82
CA TRP A 30 0.38 4.49 7.65
C TRP A 30 1.06 4.74 9.01
N ARG A 31 2.18 5.47 9.03
CA ARG A 31 2.87 5.88 10.27
C ARG A 31 1.98 6.75 11.14
N ILE A 32 1.29 7.74 10.57
CA ILE A 32 0.35 8.60 11.28
C ILE A 32 -0.78 7.78 11.92
N GLU A 33 -1.36 6.83 11.17
CA GLU A 33 -2.41 5.94 11.67
C GLU A 33 -1.91 5.04 12.81
N ARG A 34 -0.68 4.52 12.70
CA ARG A 34 -0.03 3.71 13.74
C ARG A 34 0.21 4.53 15.00
N ASP A 35 0.84 5.69 14.86
CA ASP A 35 1.30 6.51 15.99
C ASP A 35 0.11 7.11 16.77
N ASN A 36 -1.03 7.31 16.10
CA ASN A 36 -2.30 7.70 16.74
C ASN A 36 -3.11 6.50 17.30
N ASN A 37 -2.58 5.28 17.25
CA ASN A 37 -3.27 4.04 17.65
C ASN A 37 -4.59 3.79 16.89
N ASN A 38 -4.77 4.37 15.70
CA ASN A 38 -5.96 4.15 14.89
C ASN A 38 -5.96 2.75 14.26
N ILE A 39 -4.78 2.22 13.91
CA ILE A 39 -4.66 0.87 13.35
C ILE A 39 -5.25 -0.21 14.26
N LEU A 40 -5.24 0.00 15.58
CA LEU A 40 -5.80 -0.93 16.57
C LEU A 40 -7.33 -1.01 16.52
N LYS A 41 -7.98 -0.06 15.84
CA LYS A 41 -9.44 0.00 15.69
C LYS A 41 -9.92 -0.65 14.40
N TYR A 42 -9.00 -1.04 13.51
CA TYR A 42 -9.34 -1.69 12.25
C TYR A 42 -9.65 -3.17 12.46
N GLU A 43 -10.60 -3.68 11.69
CA GLU A 43 -10.88 -5.12 11.65
C GLU A 43 -9.63 -5.87 11.18
N GLY A 44 -9.42 -7.10 11.68
CA GLY A 44 -8.18 -7.84 11.46
C GLY A 44 -7.76 -7.93 9.99
N LYS A 45 -8.70 -8.23 9.09
CA LYS A 45 -8.44 -8.29 7.64
C LYS A 45 -8.03 -6.95 7.02
N LEU A 46 -8.66 -5.86 7.45
CA LEU A 46 -8.29 -4.52 7.00
C LEU A 46 -6.89 -4.16 7.52
N SER A 47 -6.61 -4.43 8.80
CA SER A 47 -5.30 -4.19 9.39
C SER A 47 -4.19 -5.00 8.72
N GLU A 48 -4.49 -6.26 8.35
CA GLU A 48 -3.58 -7.12 7.61
C GLU A 48 -3.32 -6.54 6.21
N CYS A 49 -4.37 -6.26 5.45
CA CYS A 49 -4.26 -5.66 4.11
C CYS A 49 -3.41 -4.37 4.12
N LEU A 50 -3.68 -3.45 5.05
CA LEU A 50 -2.94 -2.19 5.12
C LEU A 50 -1.47 -2.37 5.51
N SER A 51 -1.17 -3.32 6.40
CA SER A 51 0.21 -3.67 6.77
C SER A 51 0.94 -4.36 5.62
N SER A 52 0.28 -5.25 4.88
CA SER A 52 0.86 -5.89 3.70
C SER A 52 1.18 -4.88 2.60
N ILE A 53 0.31 -3.90 2.36
CA ILE A 53 0.59 -2.81 1.40
C ILE A 53 1.80 -1.98 1.86
N PHE A 54 1.95 -1.72 3.17
CA PHE A 54 3.14 -1.04 3.70
C PHE A 54 4.42 -1.82 3.38
N CYS A 55 4.44 -3.14 3.55
CA CYS A 55 5.59 -3.96 3.18
C CYS A 55 5.88 -3.91 1.67
N LEU A 56 4.85 -3.89 0.81
CA LEU A 56 5.06 -3.74 -0.63
C LEU A 56 5.65 -2.37 -0.98
N ALA A 57 5.20 -1.31 -0.30
CA ALA A 57 5.74 0.03 -0.48
C ALA A 57 7.21 0.13 -0.04
N ASP A 58 7.59 -0.57 1.04
CA ASP A 58 8.98 -0.65 1.53
C ASP A 58 9.92 -1.43 0.57
N LEU A 59 9.36 -2.34 -0.24
CA LEU A 59 10.10 -3.10 -1.27
C LEU A 59 10.18 -2.38 -2.62
N TYR A 60 9.59 -1.20 -2.77
CA TYR A 60 9.57 -0.50 -4.05
C TYR A 60 10.89 0.20 -4.34
N ASN A 61 11.39 0.03 -5.57
CA ASN A 61 12.53 0.79 -6.09
C ASN A 61 12.28 1.20 -7.55
N SER A 62 12.27 2.51 -7.80
CA SER A 62 12.03 3.06 -9.14
C SER A 62 13.23 2.90 -10.08
N ASP A 63 14.44 2.81 -9.55
CA ASP A 63 15.69 2.86 -10.30
C ASP A 63 16.05 1.47 -10.86
N PRO A 64 16.00 1.23 -12.19
CA PRO A 64 16.32 -0.07 -12.75
C PRO A 64 17.80 -0.47 -12.62
N ASP A 65 18.71 0.47 -12.38
CA ASP A 65 20.14 0.19 -12.26
C ASP A 65 20.53 -0.16 -10.80
N ASP A 66 19.73 0.26 -9.81
CA ASP A 66 19.92 0.01 -8.37
C ASP A 66 18.89 -1.00 -7.81
N ARG A 67 17.81 -1.30 -8.56
CA ARG A 67 16.76 -2.21 -8.12
C ARG A 67 17.23 -3.66 -8.05
N GLU A 68 17.09 -4.26 -6.87
CA GLU A 68 17.40 -5.66 -6.61
C GLU A 68 16.29 -6.61 -7.12
N GLU A 69 16.60 -7.89 -7.35
CA GLU A 69 15.65 -8.86 -7.91
C GLU A 69 14.38 -9.08 -7.05
N TYR A 70 14.46 -8.81 -5.74
CA TYR A 70 13.34 -8.96 -4.80
C TYR A 70 12.50 -7.68 -4.67
N GLU A 71 12.98 -6.55 -5.19
CA GLU A 71 12.31 -5.26 -5.14
C GLU A 71 11.28 -5.13 -6.26
N LEU A 72 10.37 -4.18 -6.10
CA LEU A 72 9.22 -3.99 -6.98
C LEU A 72 9.43 -2.78 -7.87
N ASP A 73 9.16 -2.96 -9.16
CA ASP A 73 8.95 -1.85 -10.07
C ASP A 73 7.53 -1.24 -9.94
N ASN A 74 7.26 -0.23 -10.77
CA ASN A 74 5.98 0.49 -10.80
C ASN A 74 4.76 -0.42 -11.07
N GLU A 75 4.89 -1.35 -12.02
CA GLU A 75 3.80 -2.21 -12.46
C GLU A 75 3.57 -3.33 -11.43
N GLN A 76 4.64 -3.97 -10.98
CA GLN A 76 4.60 -5.02 -9.96
C GLN A 76 4.00 -4.52 -8.64
N LEU A 77 4.35 -3.31 -8.21
CA LEU A 77 3.74 -2.69 -7.04
C LEU A 77 2.23 -2.50 -7.23
N CYS A 78 1.81 -1.93 -8.36
CA CYS A 78 0.40 -1.69 -8.68
C CYS A 78 -0.42 -2.99 -8.71
N GLU A 79 0.11 -4.03 -9.34
CA GLU A 79 -0.53 -5.34 -9.42
C GLU A 79 -0.68 -5.99 -8.04
N LYS A 80 0.38 -6.02 -7.24
CA LYS A 80 0.35 -6.65 -5.91
C LYS A 80 -0.57 -5.89 -4.95
N VAL A 81 -0.58 -4.55 -4.98
CA VAL A 81 -1.52 -3.75 -4.18
C VAL A 81 -2.97 -4.02 -4.63
N SER A 82 -3.21 -4.14 -5.94
CA SER A 82 -4.54 -4.50 -6.47
C SER A 82 -5.00 -5.88 -6.00
N GLN A 83 -4.10 -6.86 -5.97
CA GLN A 83 -4.40 -8.21 -5.48
C GLN A 83 -4.81 -8.20 -4.01
N LEU A 84 -4.08 -7.48 -3.14
CA LEU A 84 -4.42 -7.36 -1.72
C LEU A 84 -5.79 -6.72 -1.50
N ILE A 85 -6.11 -5.65 -2.25
CA ILE A 85 -7.42 -4.98 -2.15
C ILE A 85 -8.53 -5.91 -2.62
N ASN A 86 -8.32 -6.64 -3.72
CA ASN A 86 -9.31 -7.60 -4.23
C ASN A 86 -9.53 -8.76 -3.26
N GLN A 87 -8.48 -9.26 -2.61
CA GLN A 87 -8.61 -10.27 -1.56
C GLN A 87 -9.44 -9.75 -0.39
N LEU A 88 -9.18 -8.53 0.09
CA LEU A 88 -9.96 -7.90 1.15
C LEU A 88 -11.45 -7.81 0.80
N VAL A 89 -11.79 -7.36 -0.41
CA VAL A 89 -13.18 -7.15 -0.87
C VAL A 89 -13.93 -8.48 -1.09
N ASN A 90 -13.24 -9.53 -1.53
CA ASN A 90 -13.86 -10.82 -1.82
C ASN A 90 -13.77 -11.82 -0.63
N SER A 91 -13.34 -11.37 0.54
CA SER A 91 -13.11 -12.22 1.72
C SER A 91 -14.28 -12.30 2.68
#